data_AF-A0A1M5BCR1-F1
#
_entry.id   AF-A0A1M5BCR1-F1
#
_cell.length_a   1.000
_cell.length_b   1.000
_cell.length_c   1.000
_cell.angle_alpha   90.00
_cell.angle_beta   90.00
_cell.angle_gamma   90.00
#
_symmetry.space_group_name_H-M   'P 1'
#
loop_
_entity.id
_entity.type
_entity.pdbx_description
1 polymer ?
#
loop_
_entity_poly.entity_id
_entity_poly.type
_entity_poly.pdbx_seq_one_letter_code
_entity_poly.pdbx_strand_id
1 'polypeptide(L)'
;MPSLIRQLLKKIEPFKGILYFLALFLFFEFLWKLCVHEGADESQLLILGRDFTDTIYPICRITADFTYWLIHDLFGYHNYNIDGLLIYFDNSLKMKIVWGCTGVKQMLLFTFIIVCYFGPWKKKLYFIPISLLILASINIFRLVITSFVIKDGFPEWFIPVNESMKGLTWDGSPKMYWEFYRDWYYFFHDGIFKWVYYDGVMFLLWLYWHEKFNLPYQKNKLETQKGLEI
;
A
#
# COMPACT_ATOMS: atom_id res chain seq x y z
N MET A 1 -6.46 -44.89 -3.94
CA MET A 1 -5.65 -43.75 -3.46
C MET A 1 -5.53 -42.56 -4.43
N PRO A 2 -5.44 -42.73 -5.77
CA PRO A 2 -5.36 -41.58 -6.71
C PRO A 2 -6.64 -40.73 -6.82
N SER A 3 -7.81 -41.29 -6.47
CA SER A 3 -9.13 -40.65 -6.66
C SER A 3 -9.39 -39.51 -5.68
N LEU A 4 -8.98 -39.65 -4.41
CA LEU A 4 -9.20 -38.64 -3.37
C LEU A 4 -8.33 -37.40 -3.63
N ILE A 5 -7.06 -37.61 -4.00
CA ILE A 5 -6.11 -36.54 -4.36
C ILE A 5 -6.61 -35.80 -5.60
N ARG A 6 -7.10 -36.51 -6.63
CA ARG A 6 -7.70 -35.86 -7.82
C ARG A 6 -8.97 -35.07 -7.50
N GLN A 7 -9.83 -35.55 -6.59
CA GLN A 7 -11.02 -34.81 -6.16
C GLN A 7 -10.65 -33.54 -5.38
N LEU A 8 -9.64 -33.61 -4.50
CA LEU A 8 -9.13 -32.44 -3.79
C LEU A 8 -8.49 -31.42 -4.74
N LEU A 9 -7.69 -31.88 -5.72
CA LEU A 9 -7.08 -31.01 -6.74
C LEU A 9 -8.14 -30.26 -7.56
N LYS A 10 -9.24 -30.93 -7.94
CA LYS A 10 -10.37 -30.27 -8.64
C LYS A 10 -11.07 -29.21 -7.79
N LYS A 11 -11.14 -29.40 -6.47
CA LYS A 11 -11.71 -28.38 -5.55
C LYS A 11 -10.78 -27.18 -5.37
N ILE A 12 -9.46 -27.36 -5.52
CA ILE A 12 -8.45 -26.30 -5.37
C ILE A 12 -8.20 -25.55 -6.69
N GLU A 13 -8.53 -26.15 -7.83
CA GLU A 13 -8.42 -25.57 -9.17
C GLU A 13 -8.92 -24.12 -9.29
N PRO A 14 -10.11 -23.72 -8.79
CA PRO A 14 -10.57 -22.34 -8.86
C PRO A 14 -9.71 -21.36 -8.03
N PHE A 15 -9.03 -21.84 -6.99
CA PHE A 15 -8.17 -21.03 -6.13
C PHE A 15 -6.72 -20.97 -6.59
N LYS A 16 -6.34 -21.73 -7.63
CA LYS A 16 -4.95 -21.80 -8.10
C LYS A 16 -4.38 -20.43 -8.45
N GLY A 17 -5.20 -19.57 -9.08
CA GLY A 17 -4.80 -18.20 -9.42
C GLY A 17 -4.45 -17.37 -8.18
N ILE A 18 -5.31 -17.44 -7.16
CA ILE A 18 -5.16 -16.74 -5.87
C ILE A 18 -3.94 -17.27 -5.12
N LEU A 19 -3.79 -18.60 -5.02
CA LEU A 19 -2.64 -19.21 -4.35
C LEU A 19 -1.32 -18.80 -4.99
N TYR A 20 -1.27 -18.72 -6.33
CA TYR A 20 -0.08 -18.26 -7.04
C TYR A 20 0.22 -16.78 -6.81
N PHE A 21 -0.82 -15.93 -6.78
CA PHE A 21 -0.67 -14.53 -6.41
C PHE A 21 -0.13 -14.36 -4.98
N LEU A 22 -0.74 -15.05 -4.01
CA LEU A 22 -0.31 -15.02 -2.62
C LEU A 22 1.13 -15.53 -2.48
N ALA A 23 1.51 -16.59 -3.19
CA ALA A 23 2.87 -17.09 -3.19
C ALA A 23 3.88 -16.04 -3.71
N LEU A 24 3.58 -15.38 -4.84
CA LEU A 24 4.43 -14.30 -5.36
C LEU A 24 4.48 -13.10 -4.43
N PHE A 25 3.34 -12.70 -3.86
CA PHE A 25 3.24 -11.61 -2.91
C PHE A 25 4.12 -11.86 -1.69
N LEU A 26 3.95 -13.02 -1.04
CA LEU A 26 4.75 -13.40 0.13
C LEU A 26 6.24 -13.52 -0.21
N PHE A 27 6.57 -14.06 -1.38
CA PHE A 27 7.95 -14.18 -1.83
C PHE A 27 8.62 -12.81 -2.01
N PHE A 28 7.98 -11.87 -2.70
CA PHE A 28 8.55 -10.54 -2.91
C PHE A 28 8.52 -9.66 -1.65
N GLU A 29 7.52 -9.81 -0.78
CA GLU A 29 7.53 -9.20 0.56
C GLU A 29 8.70 -9.72 1.40
N PHE A 30 8.97 -11.02 1.35
CA PHE A 30 10.11 -11.61 2.03
C PHE A 30 11.43 -11.09 1.48
N LEU A 31 11.60 -11.05 0.14
CA LEU A 31 12.78 -10.45 -0.49
C LEU A 31 12.95 -8.98 -0.12
N TRP A 32 11.85 -8.22 -0.07
CA TRP A 32 11.89 -6.83 0.36
C TRP A 32 12.44 -6.71 1.78
N LYS A 33 11.91 -7.49 2.73
CA LYS A 33 12.37 -7.49 4.12
C LYS A 33 13.82 -7.92 4.30
N LEU A 34 14.35 -8.76 3.42
CA LEU A 34 15.77 -9.12 3.44
C LEU A 34 16.67 -8.01 2.90
N CYS A 35 16.19 -7.30 1.88
CA CYS A 35 17.01 -6.31 1.17
C CYS A 35 16.90 -4.91 1.77
N VAL A 36 15.77 -4.55 2.37
CA VAL A 36 15.43 -3.18 2.76
C VAL A 36 15.23 -3.09 4.27
N HIS A 37 15.95 -2.16 4.89
CA HIS A 37 15.89 -1.86 6.32
C HIS A 37 15.58 -0.38 6.52
N GLU A 38 14.87 -0.08 7.61
CA GLU A 38 14.42 1.26 7.96
C GLU A 38 15.21 1.76 9.19
N GLY A 39 15.56 3.05 9.20
CA GLY A 39 16.16 3.68 10.38
C GLY A 39 15.17 3.86 11.53
N ALA A 40 15.67 4.25 12.70
CA ALA A 40 14.87 4.39 13.93
C ALA A 40 13.73 5.42 13.85
N ASP A 41 13.79 6.35 12.89
CA ASP A 41 12.78 7.39 12.67
C ASP A 41 12.02 7.19 11.35
N GLU A 42 12.12 6.00 10.73
CA GLU A 42 11.53 5.60 9.44
C GLU A 42 11.93 6.50 8.25
N SER A 43 12.81 7.48 8.47
CA SER A 43 13.21 8.44 7.43
C SER A 43 14.36 7.94 6.58
N GLN A 44 15.18 7.05 7.14
CA GLN A 44 16.31 6.44 6.44
C GLN A 44 15.89 5.18 5.69
N LEU A 45 16.30 5.09 4.43
CA LEU A 45 16.10 3.94 3.56
C LEU A 45 17.44 3.24 3.30
N LEU A 46 17.64 2.08 3.92
CA LEU A 46 18.85 1.27 3.74
C LEU A 46 18.55 0.08 2.83
N ILE A 47 19.23 0.01 1.68
CA ILE A 47 19.12 -1.13 0.76
C ILE A 47 20.45 -1.88 0.77
N LEU A 48 20.46 -3.12 1.27
CA LEU A 48 21.65 -3.96 1.42
C LEU A 48 22.81 -3.22 2.12
N GLY A 49 22.48 -2.43 3.15
CA GLY A 49 23.45 -1.64 3.93
C GLY A 49 23.93 -0.35 3.27
N ARG A 50 23.43 0.01 2.07
CA ARG A 50 23.69 1.30 1.44
C ARG A 50 22.54 2.27 1.70
N ASP A 51 22.88 3.53 1.98
CA ASP A 51 21.90 4.59 2.18
C ASP A 51 21.35 5.10 0.84
N PHE A 52 20.03 5.04 0.68
CA PHE A 52 19.28 5.52 -0.48
C PHE A 52 18.34 6.69 -0.14
N THR A 53 18.44 7.25 1.07
CA THR A 53 17.57 8.33 1.56
C THR A 53 17.57 9.55 0.63
N ASP A 54 18.75 9.97 0.17
CA ASP A 54 18.87 11.10 -0.77
C ASP A 54 18.23 10.81 -2.13
N THR A 55 18.26 9.54 -2.56
CA THR A 55 17.69 9.13 -3.85
C THR A 55 16.16 9.17 -3.82
N ILE A 56 15.56 8.83 -2.67
CA ILE A 56 14.10 8.81 -2.53
C ILE A 56 13.52 10.17 -2.14
N TYR A 57 14.35 11.07 -1.60
CA TYR A 57 13.93 12.41 -1.16
C TYR A 57 13.11 13.20 -2.19
N PRO A 58 13.48 13.25 -3.50
CA PRO A 58 12.66 13.93 -4.50
C PRO A 58 11.24 13.36 -4.63
N ILE A 59 11.09 12.04 -4.47
CA ILE A 59 9.78 11.38 -4.53
C ILE A 59 8.95 11.73 -3.29
N CYS A 60 9.58 11.75 -2.11
CA CYS A 60 8.93 12.23 -0.88
C CYS A 60 8.46 13.67 -1.04
N ARG A 61 9.29 14.53 -1.62
CA ARG A 61 8.95 15.94 -1.85
C ARG A 61 7.79 16.11 -2.83
N ILE A 62 7.83 15.44 -3.98
CA ILE A 62 6.73 15.45 -4.96
C ILE A 62 5.42 14.97 -4.30
N THR A 63 5.50 13.92 -3.48
CA THR A 63 4.35 13.39 -2.75
C THR A 63 3.79 14.44 -1.78
N ALA A 64 4.65 15.09 -0.99
CA ALA A 64 4.26 16.14 -0.05
C ALA A 64 3.63 17.34 -0.77
N ASP A 65 4.29 17.86 -1.80
CA ASP A 65 3.84 19.01 -2.58
C ASP A 65 2.48 18.73 -3.26
N PHE A 66 2.29 17.53 -3.81
CA PHE A 66 1.04 17.16 -4.47
C PHE A 66 -0.11 16.96 -3.48
N THR A 67 0.16 16.33 -2.33
CA THR A 67 -0.83 16.24 -1.23
C THR A 67 -1.20 17.61 -0.71
N TYR A 68 -0.23 18.51 -0.53
CA TYR A 68 -0.45 19.90 -0.13
C TYR A 68 -1.32 20.63 -1.14
N TRP A 69 -0.95 20.63 -2.42
CA TRP A 69 -1.70 21.26 -3.50
C TRP A 69 -3.16 20.79 -3.52
N LEU A 70 -3.39 19.49 -3.34
CA LEU A 70 -4.74 18.92 -3.34
C LEU A 70 -5.59 19.45 -2.16
N ILE A 71 -5.04 19.52 -0.95
CA ILE A 71 -5.79 19.99 0.22
C ILE A 71 -5.93 21.51 0.23
N HIS A 72 -4.82 22.23 0.00
CA HIS A 72 -4.75 23.68 0.08
C HIS A 72 -5.44 24.35 -1.12
N ASP A 73 -5.03 24.00 -2.34
CA ASP A 73 -5.46 24.70 -3.55
C ASP A 73 -6.73 24.11 -4.16
N LEU A 74 -6.83 22.78 -4.25
CA LEU A 74 -8.00 22.13 -4.88
C LEU A 74 -9.21 22.07 -3.93
N PHE A 75 -9.00 21.74 -2.65
CA PHE A 75 -10.09 21.70 -1.65
C PHE A 75 -10.29 23.01 -0.87
N GLY A 76 -9.39 23.98 -1.00
CA GLY A 76 -9.56 25.32 -0.42
C GLY A 76 -9.26 25.43 1.08
N TYR A 77 -8.49 24.49 1.65
CA TYR A 77 -8.11 24.55 3.07
C TYR A 77 -6.82 25.36 3.28
N HIS A 78 -6.97 26.68 3.38
CA HIS A 78 -5.84 27.62 3.54
C HIS A 78 -5.10 27.53 4.88
N ASN A 79 -5.66 26.84 5.87
CA ASN A 79 -5.01 26.54 7.15
C ASN A 79 -4.14 25.27 7.10
N TYR A 80 -3.95 24.70 5.91
CA TYR A 80 -3.03 23.60 5.65
C TYR A 80 -1.69 24.15 5.18
N ASN A 81 -0.61 23.74 5.84
CA ASN A 81 0.74 24.27 5.64
C ASN A 81 1.72 23.16 5.26
N ILE A 82 2.80 23.57 4.60
CA ILE A 82 3.93 22.70 4.24
C ILE A 82 5.25 23.35 4.67
N ASP A 83 6.11 22.58 5.34
CA ASP A 83 7.47 22.95 5.73
C ASP A 83 8.44 21.80 5.37
N GLY A 84 9.06 21.91 4.19
CA GLY A 84 9.88 20.84 3.63
C GLY A 84 9.06 19.58 3.34
N LEU A 85 9.21 18.55 4.18
CA LEU A 85 8.43 17.29 4.09
C LEU A 85 7.33 17.21 5.16
N LEU A 86 7.16 18.23 6.00
CA LEU A 86 6.13 18.28 7.03
C LEU A 86 4.88 18.94 6.45
N ILE A 87 3.76 18.22 6.47
CA ILE A 87 2.44 18.74 6.06
C ILE A 87 1.47 18.66 7.25
N TYR A 88 0.70 19.73 7.47
CA TYR A 88 -0.12 19.85 8.70
C TYR A 88 -1.20 20.92 8.61
N PHE A 89 -2.26 20.75 9.40
CA PHE A 89 -3.22 21.82 9.69
C PHE A 89 -2.75 22.65 10.89
N ASP A 90 -3.19 23.91 10.98
CA ASP A 90 -2.94 24.74 12.16
C ASP A 90 -3.40 24.03 13.45
N ASN A 91 -2.53 24.00 14.46
CA ASN A 91 -2.73 23.33 15.75
C ASN A 91 -2.94 21.80 15.68
N SER A 92 -2.64 21.15 14.54
CA SER A 92 -2.71 19.70 14.41
C SER A 92 -1.34 19.03 14.57
N LEU A 93 -1.36 17.70 14.70
CA LEU A 93 -0.16 16.87 14.57
C LEU A 93 0.48 17.10 13.19
N LYS A 94 1.81 17.23 13.16
CA LYS A 94 2.57 17.39 11.92
C LYS A 94 2.93 16.05 11.31
N MET A 95 2.55 15.81 10.07
CA MET A 95 2.85 14.57 9.35
C MET A 95 4.12 14.77 8.52
N LYS A 96 5.17 14.01 8.81
CA LYS A 96 6.40 13.98 8.00
C LYS A 96 6.23 12.95 6.88
N ILE A 97 6.28 13.40 5.62
CA ILE A 97 6.28 12.50 4.47
C ILE A 97 7.65 11.84 4.36
N VAL A 98 7.70 10.58 4.81
CA VAL A 98 8.87 9.71 4.66
C VAL A 98 8.69 8.77 3.47
N TRP A 99 9.71 8.02 3.13
CA TRP A 99 9.69 7.13 1.97
C TRP A 99 8.55 6.08 2.06
N GLY A 100 8.21 5.60 3.26
CA GLY A 100 7.07 4.70 3.49
C GLY A 100 5.70 5.30 3.11
N CYS A 101 5.58 6.63 3.08
CA CYS A 101 4.37 7.35 2.70
C CYS A 101 4.21 7.51 1.17
N THR A 102 5.25 7.25 0.38
CA THR A 102 5.24 7.49 -1.08
C THR A 102 4.53 6.39 -1.89
N GLY A 103 4.27 5.23 -1.28
CA GLY A 103 3.71 4.07 -1.97
C GLY A 103 4.72 3.36 -2.91
N VAL A 104 5.99 3.76 -2.92
CA VAL A 104 7.03 3.19 -3.81
C VAL A 104 7.20 1.70 -3.59
N LYS A 105 7.21 1.24 -2.34
CA LYS A 105 7.30 -0.20 -2.01
C LYS A 105 6.21 -0.99 -2.74
N GLN A 106 4.97 -0.51 -2.70
CA GLN A 106 3.80 -1.23 -3.20
C GLN A 106 3.72 -1.19 -4.72
N MET A 107 4.11 -0.06 -5.31
CA MET A 107 4.31 0.05 -6.76
C MET A 107 5.35 -0.95 -7.28
N LEU A 108 6.49 -1.08 -6.60
CA LEU A 108 7.53 -2.05 -6.96
C LEU A 108 7.06 -3.49 -6.77
N LEU A 109 6.45 -3.78 -5.61
CA LEU A 109 5.91 -5.11 -5.30
C LEU A 109 4.88 -5.55 -6.33
N PHE A 110 3.90 -4.71 -6.65
CA PHE A 110 2.89 -4.99 -7.67
C PHE A 110 3.51 -5.22 -9.04
N THR A 111 4.49 -4.41 -9.43
CA THR A 111 5.21 -4.56 -10.70
C THR A 111 5.87 -5.92 -10.78
N PHE A 112 6.63 -6.33 -9.76
CA PHE A 112 7.30 -7.63 -9.76
C PHE A 112 6.30 -8.80 -9.80
N ILE A 113 5.20 -8.70 -9.05
CA ILE A 113 4.13 -9.70 -9.09
C ILE A 113 3.59 -9.85 -10.52
N ILE A 114 3.17 -8.76 -11.18
CA ILE A 114 2.57 -8.85 -12.53
C ILE A 114 3.59 -9.28 -13.59
N VAL A 115 4.86 -8.86 -13.48
CA VAL A 115 5.93 -9.32 -14.36
C VAL A 115 6.09 -10.84 -14.28
N CYS A 116 6.07 -11.42 -13.08
CA CYS A 116 6.16 -12.87 -12.88
C CYS A 116 4.84 -13.62 -13.06
N TYR A 117 3.69 -12.94 -12.95
CA TYR A 117 2.37 -13.57 -13.07
C TYR A 117 2.09 -14.03 -14.51
N PHE A 118 1.29 -15.08 -14.70
CA PHE A 118 0.97 -15.57 -16.05
C PHE A 118 0.15 -14.54 -16.87
N GLY A 119 0.40 -14.51 -18.18
CA GLY A 119 -0.40 -13.75 -19.13
C GLY A 119 0.41 -13.13 -20.28
N PRO A 120 -0.27 -12.44 -21.21
CA PRO A 120 0.33 -11.91 -22.43
C PRO A 120 1.21 -10.68 -22.17
N TRP A 121 2.49 -10.73 -22.58
CA TRP A 121 3.49 -9.67 -22.38
C TRP A 121 3.08 -8.29 -22.92
N LYS A 122 2.46 -8.24 -24.12
CA LYS A 122 1.99 -6.98 -24.72
C LYS A 122 0.96 -6.27 -23.84
N LYS A 123 0.13 -7.04 -23.13
CA LYS A 123 -0.90 -6.50 -22.24
C LYS A 123 -0.29 -6.00 -20.93
N LYS A 124 0.76 -6.67 -20.43
CA LYS A 124 1.51 -6.23 -19.24
C LYS A 124 2.12 -4.84 -19.43
N LEU A 125 2.65 -4.55 -20.63
CA LEU A 125 3.38 -3.32 -20.91
C LEU A 125 2.56 -2.04 -20.65
N TYR A 126 1.26 -2.05 -20.93
CA TYR A 126 0.38 -0.91 -20.60
C TYR A 126 -0.36 -1.10 -19.28
N PHE A 127 -0.64 -2.34 -18.87
CA PHE A 127 -1.36 -2.61 -17.63
C PHE A 127 -0.56 -2.21 -16.40
N ILE A 128 0.75 -2.44 -16.40
CA ILE A 128 1.65 -2.05 -15.31
C ILE A 128 1.64 -0.52 -15.12
N PRO A 129 1.96 0.33 -16.13
CA PRO A 129 1.91 1.78 -15.97
C PRO A 129 0.58 2.33 -15.48
N ILE A 130 -0.55 1.82 -16.01
CA ILE A 130 -1.88 2.26 -15.58
C ILE A 130 -2.12 1.88 -14.11
N SER A 131 -1.71 0.67 -13.71
CA SER A 131 -1.83 0.21 -12.33
C SER A 131 -0.95 1.03 -11.38
N LEU A 132 0.25 1.42 -11.80
CA LEU A 132 1.13 2.30 -11.04
C LEU A 132 0.51 3.69 -10.85
N LEU A 133 -0.12 4.25 -11.89
CA LEU A 133 -0.84 5.51 -11.79
C LEU A 133 -2.02 5.42 -10.81
N ILE A 134 -2.78 4.31 -10.85
CA ILE A 134 -3.88 4.06 -9.91
C ILE A 134 -3.35 3.97 -8.48
N LEU A 135 -2.30 3.17 -8.25
CA LEU A 135 -1.70 3.01 -6.91
C LEU A 135 -1.14 4.32 -6.38
N ALA A 136 -0.46 5.12 -7.21
CA ALA A 136 0.01 6.45 -6.83
C ALA A 136 -1.16 7.38 -6.46
N SER A 137 -2.23 7.40 -7.27
CA SER A 137 -3.42 8.21 -7.01
C SER A 137 -4.08 7.83 -5.68
N ILE A 138 -4.26 6.52 -5.45
CA ILE A 138 -4.81 6.00 -4.20
C ILE A 138 -3.92 6.33 -3.00
N ASN A 139 -2.59 6.28 -3.15
CA ASN A 139 -1.67 6.68 -2.10
C ASN A 139 -1.79 8.17 -1.76
N ILE A 140 -2.01 9.05 -2.73
CA ILE A 140 -2.29 10.46 -2.46
C ILE A 140 -3.60 10.60 -1.69
N PHE A 141 -4.68 9.92 -2.11
CA PHE A 141 -5.95 9.95 -1.37
C PHE A 141 -5.80 9.44 0.06
N ARG A 142 -4.98 8.41 0.29
CA ARG A 142 -4.62 7.95 1.64
C ARG A 142 -4.06 9.08 2.48
N LEU A 143 -3.05 9.80 2.00
CA LEU A 143 -2.42 10.90 2.75
C LEU A 143 -3.38 12.07 3.00
N VAL A 144 -4.25 12.35 2.04
CA VAL A 144 -5.30 13.35 2.17
C VAL A 144 -6.28 12.97 3.29
N ILE A 145 -6.78 11.73 3.26
CA ILE A 145 -7.71 11.23 4.28
C ILE A 145 -7.02 11.19 5.65
N THR A 146 -5.76 10.73 5.74
CA THR A 146 -5.00 10.78 6.99
C THR A 146 -4.88 12.20 7.53
N SER A 147 -4.62 13.19 6.67
CA SER A 147 -4.54 14.61 7.08
C SER A 147 -5.86 15.11 7.67
N PHE A 148 -7.00 14.74 7.08
CA PHE A 148 -8.31 15.09 7.63
C PHE A 148 -8.62 14.35 8.93
N VAL A 149 -8.28 13.07 9.02
CA VAL A 149 -8.49 12.26 10.24
C VAL A 149 -7.73 12.82 11.42
N ILE A 150 -6.53 13.35 11.21
CA ILE A 150 -5.76 13.97 12.29
C ILE A 150 -6.09 15.44 12.52
N LYS A 151 -6.91 16.10 11.69
CA LYS A 151 -7.08 17.57 11.74
C LYS A 151 -7.51 18.07 13.13
N ASP A 152 -8.49 17.41 13.74
CA ASP A 152 -9.16 17.89 14.95
C ASP A 152 -8.74 17.13 16.23
N GLY A 153 -7.65 16.35 16.17
CA GLY A 153 -7.25 15.46 17.26
C GLY A 153 -7.92 14.10 17.20
N PHE A 154 -7.81 13.34 18.29
CA PHE A 154 -8.51 12.07 18.44
C PHE A 154 -9.90 12.29 19.07
N PRO A 155 -10.92 11.54 18.63
CA PRO A 155 -12.27 11.65 19.20
C PRO A 155 -12.36 10.94 20.57
N GLU A 156 -13.31 11.36 21.42
CA GLU A 156 -13.47 10.79 22.77
C GLU A 156 -13.70 9.28 22.78
N TRP A 157 -14.42 8.75 21.78
CA TRP A 157 -14.65 7.30 21.68
C TRP A 157 -13.36 6.50 21.48
N PHE A 158 -12.28 7.12 20.98
CA PHE A 158 -10.99 6.45 20.80
C PHE A 158 -10.28 6.20 22.13
N ILE A 159 -10.61 6.94 23.19
CA ILE A 159 -9.97 6.80 24.50
C ILE A 159 -10.04 5.36 25.01
N PRO A 160 -11.23 4.77 25.26
CA PRO A 160 -11.31 3.40 25.79
C PRO A 160 -10.72 2.34 24.83
N VAL A 161 -10.73 2.61 23.52
CA VAL A 161 -10.11 1.74 22.52
C VAL A 161 -8.59 1.75 22.69
N ASN A 162 -7.99 2.93 22.78
CA ASN A 162 -6.54 3.07 22.92
C ASN A 162 -6.05 2.52 24.26
N GLU A 163 -6.81 2.74 25.34
CA GLU A 163 -6.51 2.15 26.65
C GLU A 163 -6.49 0.61 26.58
N SER A 164 -7.47 0.01 25.90
CA SER A 164 -7.51 -1.45 25.70
C SER A 164 -6.39 -1.97 24.82
N MET A 165 -5.95 -1.20 23.82
CA MET A 165 -4.93 -1.62 22.85
C MET A 165 -3.50 -1.45 23.37
N LYS A 166 -3.24 -0.39 24.14
CA LYS A 166 -1.89 0.01 24.58
C LYS A 166 -1.66 -0.22 26.08
N GLY A 167 -2.71 -0.46 26.87
CA GLY A 167 -2.61 -0.55 28.32
C GLY A 167 -2.26 0.77 29.00
N LEU A 168 -2.42 1.90 28.30
CA LEU A 168 -2.28 3.26 28.84
C LEU A 168 -3.61 3.69 29.46
N THR A 169 -3.58 4.63 30.41
CA THR A 169 -4.80 5.21 30.99
C THR A 169 -4.86 6.71 30.69
N TRP A 170 -6.02 7.19 30.26
CA TRP A 170 -6.26 8.60 30.00
C TRP A 170 -6.32 9.40 31.31
N ASP A 171 -5.44 10.39 31.46
CA ASP A 171 -5.35 11.24 32.65
C ASP A 171 -5.61 12.73 32.37
N GLY A 172 -5.92 13.09 31.13
CA GLY A 172 -6.13 14.49 30.71
C GLY A 172 -4.86 15.35 30.67
N SER A 173 -3.69 14.78 30.95
CA SER A 173 -2.43 15.54 30.92
C SER A 173 -2.04 15.89 29.48
N PRO A 174 -1.34 17.03 29.26
CA PRO A 174 -0.84 17.39 27.93
C PRO A 174 0.06 16.31 27.30
N LYS A 175 0.83 15.61 28.14
CA LYS A 175 1.67 14.50 27.68
C LYS A 175 0.81 13.36 27.12
N MET A 176 -0.21 12.94 27.87
CA MET A 176 -1.10 11.86 27.45
C MET A 176 -1.93 12.24 26.22
N TYR A 177 -2.34 13.51 26.10
CA TYR A 177 -3.00 14.01 24.89
C TYR A 177 -2.15 13.77 23.64
N TRP A 178 -0.87 14.14 23.66
CA TRP A 178 0.01 13.95 22.50
C TRP A 178 0.31 12.47 22.22
N GLU A 179 0.39 11.61 23.24
CA GLU A 179 0.53 10.17 23.04
C GLU A 179 -0.72 9.57 22.38
N PHE A 180 -1.92 9.88 22.89
CA PHE A 180 -3.18 9.41 22.29
C PHE A 180 -3.41 9.96 20.88
N TYR A 181 -3.00 11.20 20.63
CA TYR A 181 -3.07 11.79 19.29
C TYR A 181 -2.11 11.11 18.31
N ARG A 182 -0.91 10.74 18.77
CA ARG A 182 0.03 9.95 17.97
C ARG A 182 -0.50 8.54 17.72
N ASP A 183 -1.08 7.90 18.73
CA ASP A 183 -1.70 6.58 18.60
C ASP A 183 -2.88 6.60 17.62
N TRP A 184 -3.68 7.67 17.64
CA TRP A 184 -4.76 7.89 16.67
C TRP A 184 -4.25 7.96 15.24
N TYR A 185 -3.17 8.73 15.02
CA TYR A 185 -2.49 8.76 13.73
C TYR A 185 -2.02 7.36 13.31
N TYR A 186 -1.32 6.63 14.16
CA TYR A 186 -0.80 5.30 13.84
C TYR A 186 -1.90 4.26 13.60
N PHE A 187 -3.01 4.33 14.34
CA PHE A 187 -4.15 3.44 14.18
C PHE A 187 -4.75 3.52 12.78
N PHE A 188 -4.93 4.73 12.25
CA PHE A 188 -5.43 4.92 10.89
C PHE A 188 -4.35 4.75 9.83
N HIS A 189 -3.21 5.42 9.97
CA HIS A 189 -2.14 5.44 8.97
C HIS A 189 -1.52 4.05 8.78
N ASP A 190 -1.04 3.42 9.86
CA ASP A 190 -0.30 2.14 9.79
C ASP A 190 -1.20 0.92 9.96
N GLY A 191 -2.35 1.09 10.61
CA GLY A 191 -3.38 0.07 10.69
C GLY A 191 -4.28 0.10 9.46
N ILE A 192 -5.42 0.78 9.57
CA ILE A 192 -6.54 0.66 8.63
C ILE A 192 -6.13 0.95 7.18
N PHE A 193 -5.49 2.10 6.97
CA PHE A 193 -5.17 2.58 5.63
C PHE A 193 -4.11 1.71 4.96
N LYS A 194 -3.09 1.29 5.70
CA LYS A 194 -2.08 0.37 5.16
C LYS A 194 -2.72 -0.89 4.57
N TRP A 195 -3.62 -1.54 5.29
CA TRP A 195 -4.28 -2.77 4.82
C TRP A 195 -5.25 -2.53 3.66
N VAL A 196 -6.13 -1.53 3.78
CA VAL A 196 -7.13 -1.23 2.74
C VAL A 196 -6.47 -0.81 1.44
N TYR A 197 -5.48 0.09 1.51
CA TYR A 197 -4.85 0.65 0.32
C TYR A 197 -3.82 -0.28 -0.29
N TYR A 198 -3.01 -0.96 0.51
CA TYR A 198 -1.93 -1.77 -0.05
C TYR A 198 -2.42 -3.15 -0.45
N ASP A 199 -2.96 -3.93 0.48
CA ASP A 199 -3.30 -5.32 0.17
C ASP A 199 -4.61 -5.41 -0.62
N GLY A 200 -5.60 -4.57 -0.28
CA GLY A 200 -6.89 -4.53 -0.95
C GLY A 200 -6.80 -4.11 -2.42
N VAL A 201 -6.24 -2.93 -2.70
CA VAL A 201 -6.19 -2.40 -4.07
C VAL A 201 -5.25 -3.20 -4.96
N MET A 202 -4.10 -3.65 -4.45
CA MET A 202 -3.21 -4.53 -5.23
C MET A 202 -3.90 -5.85 -5.59
N PHE A 203 -4.65 -6.44 -4.66
CA PHE A 203 -5.43 -7.64 -4.94
C PHE A 203 -6.50 -7.39 -6.01
N LEU A 204 -7.23 -6.26 -5.95
CA LEU A 204 -8.24 -5.93 -6.94
C LEU A 204 -7.65 -5.68 -8.33
N LEU A 205 -6.52 -4.99 -8.43
CA LEU A 205 -5.80 -4.80 -9.68
C LEU A 205 -5.31 -6.13 -10.24
N TRP A 206 -4.75 -6.99 -9.40
CA TRP A 206 -4.37 -8.34 -9.80
C TRP A 206 -5.58 -9.17 -10.25
N LEU A 207 -6.70 -9.11 -9.53
CA LEU A 207 -7.92 -9.85 -9.88
C LEU A 207 -8.44 -9.40 -11.25
N TYR A 208 -8.43 -8.09 -11.50
CA TYR A 208 -8.76 -7.55 -12.82
C TYR A 208 -7.83 -8.09 -13.91
N TRP A 209 -6.50 -8.14 -13.65
CA TRP A 209 -5.55 -8.76 -14.59
C TRP A 209 -5.86 -10.23 -14.85
N HIS A 210 -6.13 -10.97 -13.78
CA HIS A 210 -6.41 -12.40 -13.82
C HIS A 210 -7.64 -12.70 -14.70
N GLU A 211 -8.75 -12.01 -14.43
CA GLU A 211 -10.03 -12.21 -15.11
C GLU A 211 -10.03 -11.68 -16.54
N LYS A 212 -9.49 -10.48 -16.78
CA LYS A 212 -9.61 -9.82 -18.09
C LYS A 212 -8.53 -10.19 -19.08
N PHE A 213 -7.32 -10.53 -18.61
CA PHE A 213 -6.20 -10.80 -19.51
C PHE A 213 -5.68 -12.22 -19.41
N ASN A 214 -5.47 -12.73 -18.19
CA ASN A 214 -4.83 -14.04 -18.04
C ASN A 214 -5.77 -15.20 -18.42
N LEU A 215 -6.98 -15.28 -17.86
CA LEU A 215 -7.91 -16.39 -18.14
C LEU A 215 -8.24 -16.53 -19.64
N PRO A 216 -8.60 -15.46 -20.37
CA PRO A 216 -8.82 -15.56 -21.83
C PRO A 216 -7.56 -16.00 -22.59
N TYR A 217 -6.38 -15.51 -22.18
CA TYR A 217 -5.11 -15.90 -22.79
C TYR A 217 -4.80 -17.38 -22.61
N GLN A 218 -5.02 -17.93 -21.40
CA GLN A 218 -4.80 -19.36 -21.15
C GLN A 218 -5.79 -20.22 -21.95
N LYS A 219 -7.06 -19.81 -22.02
CA LYS A 219 -8.08 -20.51 -22.81
C LYS A 219 -7.68 -20.59 -24.30
N ASN A 220 -7.33 -19.46 -24.90
CA ASN A 220 -6.93 -19.40 -26.31
C ASN A 220 -5.65 -20.22 -26.58
N LYS A 221 -4.70 -20.21 -25.64
CA LYS A 221 -3.47 -21.01 -25.74
C LYS A 221 -3.77 -22.52 -25.74
N LEU A 222 -4.68 -22.96 -24.88
CA LEU A 222 -5.12 -24.37 -24.81
C LEU A 222 -5.88 -24.79 -26.07
N GLU A 223 -6.74 -23.94 -26.61
CA GLU A 223 -7.46 -24.20 -27.88
C GLU A 223 -6.50 -24.32 -29.07
N THR A 224 -5.51 -23.42 -29.15
CA THR A 224 -4.48 -23.46 -30.20
C THR A 224 -3.64 -24.73 -30.12
N GLN A 225 -3.26 -25.16 -28.92
CA GLN A 225 -2.51 -26.40 -28.72
C GLN A 225 -3.30 -27.64 -29.16
N LYS A 226 -4.58 -27.72 -28.81
CA LYS A 226 -5.45 -28.83 -29.23
C LYS A 226 -5.67 -28.88 -30.75
N GLY A 227 -5.74 -27.72 -31.40
CA GLY A 227 -5.88 -27.65 -32.86
C GLY A 227 -4.61 -28.03 -33.64
N LEU A 228 -3.44 -28.07 -32.99
CA LEU A 228 -2.18 -28.52 -33.58
C LEU A 228 -1.92 -30.02 -33.39
N GLU A 229 -2.70 -30.69 -32.54
CA GLU A 229 -2.60 -32.13 -32.26
C GLU A 229 -3.55 -32.99 -33.12
N ILE A 230 -4.31 -32.36 -34.03
CA ILE A 230 -5.22 -32.99 -35.00
C ILE A 230 -4.61 -32.86 -36.40
#